data_AF-A0A958NYI5-F1
#
_entry.id   AF-A0A958NYI5-F1
#
_cell.length_a   1.000
_cell.length_b   1.000
_cell.length_c   1.000
_cell.angle_alpha   90.00
_cell.angle_beta   90.00
_cell.angle_gamma   90.00
#
_symmetry.space_group_name_H-M   'P 1'
#
loop_
_entity.id
_entity.type
_entity.pdbx_description
1 polymer ?
#
loop_
_entity_poly.entity_id
_entity_poly.type
_entity_poly.pdbx_seq_one_letter_code
_entity_poly.pdbx_strand_id
1 'polypeptide(L)'
;LEATTTLVRFRPLSEKEILAYSKTSEPMDKAGSYAIQGLGSLFVEAIEGSYTNVVGFPVETFLLLLKRATGEHPFDWFAQT
;
A
#
# COMPACT_ATOMS: atom_id res chain seq x y z
N LEU A 1 -3.74 -9.02 -18.46
CA LEU A 1 -3.30 -9.03 -17.05
C LEU A 1 -4.11 -7.97 -16.33
N GLU A 2 -4.91 -8.34 -15.34
CA GLU A 2 -5.55 -7.35 -14.47
C GLU A 2 -4.47 -6.70 -13.59
N ALA A 3 -4.48 -5.37 -13.50
CA ALA A 3 -3.53 -4.60 -12.69
C ALA A 3 -4.31 -3.62 -11.80
N THR A 4 -3.85 -3.43 -10.56
CA THR A 4 -4.38 -2.41 -9.65
C THR A 4 -3.41 -1.25 -9.57
N THR A 5 -3.89 -0.03 -9.79
CA THR A 5 -3.10 1.19 -9.70
C THR A 5 -3.63 2.06 -8.58
N THR A 6 -2.73 2.61 -7.78
CA THR A 6 -3.06 3.57 -6.73
C THR A 6 -2.20 4.81 -6.92
N LEU A 7 -2.80 5.99 -6.89
CA LEU A 7 -2.10 7.26 -6.87
C LEU A 7 -1.86 7.68 -5.43
N VAL A 8 -0.63 8.10 -5.13
CA VAL A 8 -0.25 8.64 -3.82
C VAL A 8 0.29 10.04 -4.05
N ARG A 9 -0.36 11.02 -3.42
CA ARG A 9 0.06 12.43 -3.48
C ARG A 9 0.82 12.77 -2.22
N PHE A 10 2.02 13.30 -2.40
CA PHE A 10 2.83 13.82 -1.31
C PHE A 10 2.57 15.32 -1.16
N ARG A 11 2.55 15.80 0.07
CA ARG A 11 2.68 17.24 0.32
C ARG A 11 4.09 17.70 -0.06
N PRO A 12 4.31 19.00 -0.31
CA PRO A 12 5.65 19.55 -0.41
C PRO A 12 6.49 19.20 0.84
N LEU A 13 7.71 18.74 0.61
CA LEU A 13 8.67 18.39 1.65
C LEU A 13 9.83 19.39 1.65
N SER A 14 10.26 19.77 2.84
CA SER A 14 11.51 20.51 3.01
C SER A 14 12.72 19.58 2.85
N GLU A 15 13.86 20.13 2.45
CA GLU A 15 15.12 19.40 2.38
C GLU A 15 15.50 18.79 3.74
N LYS A 16 15.18 19.49 4.84
CA LYS A 16 15.39 19.00 6.20
C LYS A 16 14.61 17.72 6.48
N GLU A 17 13.35 17.63 6.06
CA GLU A 17 12.52 16.43 6.24
C GLU A 17 13.04 15.27 5.41
N ILE A 18 13.41 15.52 4.14
CA ILE A 18 13.98 14.52 3.24
C ILE A 18 15.28 13.94 3.84
N LEU A 19 16.21 14.81 4.25
CA LEU A 19 17.49 14.40 4.83
C LEU A 19 17.35 13.70 6.19
N ALA A 20 16.36 14.09 6.99
CA ALA A 20 16.10 13.42 8.27
C ALA A 20 15.55 12.01 8.03
N TYR A 21 14.61 11.87 7.10
CA TYR A 21 14.01 10.58 6.77
C TYR A 21 14.99 9.62 6.10
N SER A 22 15.84 10.13 5.18
CA SER A 22 16.84 9.32 4.49
C SER A 22 17.91 8.73 5.41
N LYS A 23 18.06 9.28 6.63
CA LYS A 23 18.98 8.74 7.66
C LYS A 23 18.36 7.62 8.49
N THR A 24 17.05 7.39 8.37
CA THR A 24 16.38 6.23 8.96
C THR A 24 16.65 4.98 8.11
N SER A 25 16.35 3.80 8.65
CA SER A 25 16.41 2.56 7.87
C SER A 25 15.17 2.31 7.01
N GLU A 26 14.07 3.04 7.26
CA GLU A 26 12.76 2.81 6.64
C GLU A 26 12.73 2.88 5.09
N PRO A 27 13.45 3.79 4.41
CA PRO A 27 13.35 3.90 2.95
C PRO A 27 14.17 2.85 2.17
N MET A 28 15.06 2.10 2.85
CA MET A 28 16.15 1.37 2.19
C MET A 28 15.70 0.14 1.41
N ASP A 29 14.60 -0.49 1.80
CA ASP A 29 14.02 -1.67 1.17
C ASP A 29 12.69 -1.37 0.46
N LYS A 30 12.39 -0.08 0.21
CA LYS A 30 11.08 0.37 -0.30
C LYS A 30 11.18 1.00 -1.68
N ALA A 31 10.31 0.57 -2.59
CA ALA A 31 10.16 1.22 -3.88
C ALA A 31 9.71 2.69 -3.67
N GLY A 32 10.38 3.63 -4.34
CA GLY A 32 10.14 5.06 -4.14
C GLY A 32 10.69 5.62 -2.82
N SER A 33 11.48 4.84 -2.07
CA SER A 33 12.16 5.27 -0.84
C SER A 33 11.21 5.87 0.20
N TYR A 34 10.04 5.26 0.41
CA TYR A 34 9.15 5.57 1.54
C TYR A 34 8.31 4.36 1.96
N ALA A 35 7.84 4.33 3.20
CA ALA A 35 6.85 3.36 3.67
C ALA A 35 5.59 4.05 4.19
N ILE A 36 4.43 3.69 3.65
CA ILE A 36 3.15 4.28 4.05
C ILE A 36 2.63 3.80 5.41
N GLN A 37 3.22 2.74 5.97
CA GLN A 37 2.93 2.20 7.31
C GLN A 37 3.87 2.75 8.40
N GLY A 38 4.85 3.58 8.01
CA GLY A 38 5.87 4.10 8.91
C GLY A 38 5.93 5.63 8.94
N LEU A 39 7.11 6.17 9.22
CA LEU A 39 7.40 7.61 9.21
C LEU A 39 7.12 8.24 7.84
N GLY A 40 7.21 7.50 6.74
CA GLY A 40 6.87 7.97 5.40
C GLY A 40 5.41 8.39 5.25
N SER A 41 4.50 7.93 6.12
CA SER A 41 3.11 8.38 6.16
C SER A 41 2.96 9.88 6.41
N LEU A 42 3.93 10.51 7.09
CA LEU A 42 3.94 11.96 7.39
C LEU A 42 4.02 12.85 6.13
N PHE A 43 4.36 12.25 4.98
CA PHE A 43 4.50 12.95 3.70
C PHE A 43 3.26 12.80 2.82
N VAL A 44 2.41 11.81 3.10
CA VAL A 44 1.25 11.49 2.24
C VAL A 44 0.11 12.44 2.54
N GLU A 45 -0.26 13.24 1.54
CA GLU A 45 -1.41 14.15 1.59
C GLU A 45 -2.70 13.42 1.22
N ALA A 46 -2.65 12.55 0.21
CA ALA A 46 -3.82 11.81 -0.26
C ALA A 46 -3.44 10.50 -0.95
N ILE A 47 -4.41 9.58 -0.95
CA ILE A 47 -4.36 8.31 -1.69
C ILE A 47 -5.64 8.21 -2.50
N GLU A 48 -5.50 7.89 -3.78
CA GLU A 48 -6.61 7.65 -4.69
C GLU A 48 -6.46 6.23 -5.27
N GLY A 49 -7.23 5.29 -4.72
CA GLY A 49 -7.15 3.86 -5.03
C GLY A 49 -6.99 3.00 -3.77
N SER A 50 -6.32 1.86 -3.91
CA SER A 50 -6.19 0.87 -2.83
C SER A 50 -4.98 1.15 -1.95
N TYR A 51 -5.19 1.35 -0.65
CA TYR A 51 -4.12 1.45 0.35
C TYR A 51 -3.29 0.16 0.45
N THR A 52 -3.94 -1.00 0.44
CA THR A 52 -3.24 -2.30 0.55
C THR A 52 -2.37 -2.56 -0.67
N ASN A 53 -2.75 -2.06 -1.84
CA ASN A 53 -1.89 -2.03 -3.01
C ASN A 53 -0.60 -1.21 -2.78
N VAL A 54 -0.69 -0.05 -2.11
CA VAL A 54 0.49 0.76 -1.75
C VAL A 54 1.38 0.05 -0.73
N VAL A 55 0.77 -0.68 0.21
CA VAL A 55 1.51 -1.54 1.16
C VAL A 55 2.27 -2.66 0.42
N GLY A 56 1.74 -3.14 -0.70
CA GLY A 56 2.39 -4.10 -1.60
C GLY A 56 1.51 -5.25 -2.07
N PHE A 57 0.26 -5.34 -1.64
CA PHE A 57 -0.67 -6.38 -2.11
C PHE A 57 -2.13 -5.89 -2.16
N PRO A 58 -2.77 -5.86 -3.35
CA PRO A 58 -4.13 -5.35 -3.52
C PRO A 58 -5.17 -6.37 -3.03
N VAL A 59 -5.37 -6.45 -1.71
CA VAL A 59 -6.20 -7.47 -1.05
C VAL A 59 -7.61 -7.57 -1.66
N GLU A 60 -8.29 -6.44 -1.84
CA GLU A 60 -9.66 -6.42 -2.39
C GLU A 60 -9.69 -7.02 -3.81
N THR A 61 -8.84 -6.52 -4.71
CA THR A 61 -8.75 -7.03 -6.09
C THR A 61 -8.43 -8.52 -6.10
N PHE A 62 -7.47 -8.95 -5.26
CA PHE A 62 -7.09 -10.36 -5.16
C PHE A 62 -8.26 -11.25 -4.71
N LEU A 63 -9.01 -10.85 -3.68
CA LEU A 63 -10.14 -11.63 -3.18
C LEU A 63 -11.26 -11.73 -4.23
N LEU A 64 -11.54 -10.65 -4.97
CA LEU A 64 -12.51 -10.67 -6.06
C LEU A 64 -12.07 -11.62 -7.18
N LEU A 65 -10.78 -11.60 -7.54
CA LEU A 65 -10.20 -12.49 -8.53
C LEU A 65 -10.23 -13.94 -8.09
N LEU A 66 -9.87 -14.22 -6.84
CA LEU A 66 -9.88 -15.58 -6.30
C LEU A 66 -11.30 -16.15 -6.30
N LYS A 67 -12.28 -15.39 -5.81
CA LYS A 67 -13.70 -15.78 -5.88
C LYS A 67 -14.14 -16.08 -7.32
N ARG A 68 -13.72 -15.26 -8.29
CA ARG A 68 -14.03 -15.51 -9.71
C ARG A 68 -13.37 -16.79 -10.24
N ALA A 69 -12.16 -17.09 -9.79
CA ALA A 69 -11.39 -18.24 -10.24
C ALA A 69 -11.83 -19.56 -9.58
N THR A 70 -12.22 -19.54 -8.31
CA THR A 70 -12.51 -20.74 -7.52
C THR A 70 -13.98 -20.93 -7.18
N GLY A 71 -14.78 -19.86 -7.22
CA GLY A 71 -16.17 -19.84 -6.74
C GLY A 71 -16.32 -19.71 -5.21
N GLU A 72 -15.22 -19.78 -4.45
CA GLU A 72 -15.24 -19.69 -2.99
C GLU A 72 -15.48 -18.25 -2.50
N HIS A 73 -16.34 -18.07 -1.50
CA HIS A 73 -16.51 -16.77 -0.85
C HIS A 73 -15.44 -16.59 0.23
N PRO A 74 -14.73 -15.43 0.30
CA PRO A 74 -13.72 -15.21 1.34
C PRO A 74 -14.22 -15.36 2.79
N PHE A 75 -15.52 -15.11 3.02
CA PHE A 75 -16.14 -15.28 4.33
C PHE A 75 -16.43 -16.74 4.70
N ASP A 76 -16.48 -17.66 3.73
CA ASP A 76 -16.70 -19.09 3.99
C ASP A 76 -15.50 -19.70 4.73
N TRP A 77 -14.29 -19.14 4.54
CA TRP A 77 -13.07 -19.58 5.23
C TRP A 77 -13.09 -19.32 6.75
N PHE A 78 -13.86 -18.31 7.17
CA PHE A 78 -13.97 -17.91 8.57
C PHE A 78 -15.24 -18.47 9.24
N ALA A 79 -16.15 -19.07 8.48
CA ALA A 79 -17.38 -19.64 8.99
C ALA A 79 -17.19 -21.01 9.70
N GLN A 80 -15.96 -21.54 9.71
CA GLN A 80 -15.62 -22.85 10.29
C GLN A 80 -14.96 -22.76 11.68
N THR A 81 -14.91 -21.57 12.29
CA THR A 81 -14.45 -21.36 13.67
C THR A 81 -15.61 -21.25 14.65
#